data_AF-A0A7S2FBW4-F1
#
_entry.id   AF-A0A7S2FBW4-F1
#
_cell.length_a   1.000
_cell.length_b   1.000
_cell.length_c   1.000
_cell.angle_alpha   90.00
_cell.angle_beta   90.00
_cell.angle_gamma   90.00
#
_symmetry.space_group_name_H-M   'P 1'
#
loop_
_entity.id
_entity.type
_entity.pdbx_description
1 polymer ?
#
loop_
_entity_poly.entity_id
_entity_poly.type
_entity_poly.pdbx_seq_one_letter_code
_entity_poly.pdbx_strand_id
1 'polypeptide(L)'
;FNFMEVMARSIRGLGGRNPLTFGVYLADHNHEDSEIALGGWSKRHLAEDLSWGPVHDPELGHWIVPVRGIRVDDHKLDFCDDGRCRAAVDTGTSLMAVPSVTFREIYEQLRHAAPLAGHCTGHGPLLHIELSEF
;
A
#
# COMPACT_ATOMS: atom_id res chain seq x y z
N PHE A 1 24.69 -2.04 14.52
CA PHE A 1 24.92 -1.41 13.21
C PHE A 1 23.57 -1.01 12.65
N ASN A 2 23.31 0.28 12.44
CA ASN A 2 22.07 0.77 11.84
C ASN A 2 22.40 1.33 10.45
N PHE A 3 22.05 0.58 9.40
CA PHE A 3 22.33 0.95 8.02
C PHE A 3 21.68 2.28 7.63
N MET A 4 20.44 2.50 8.06
CA MET A 4 19.69 3.72 7.75
C MET A 4 20.33 4.95 8.38
N GLU A 5 20.88 4.83 9.59
CA GLU A 5 21.60 5.92 10.24
C GLU A 5 22.90 6.28 9.49
N VAL A 6 23.62 5.27 9.00
CA VAL A 6 24.84 5.47 8.19
C VAL A 6 24.50 6.19 6.89
N MET A 7 23.47 5.72 6.16
CA MET A 7 23.01 6.36 4.94
C MET A 7 22.54 7.79 5.18
N ALA A 8 21.78 8.02 6.25
CA ALA A 8 21.28 9.34 6.62
C ALA A 8 22.41 10.34 6.88
N ARG A 9 23.52 9.91 7.51
CA ARG A 9 24.71 10.77 7.70
C ARG A 9 25.33 11.15 6.37
N SER A 10 25.51 10.20 5.46
CA SER A 10 26.05 10.45 4.12
C SER A 10 25.16 11.39 3.31
N ILE A 11 23.84 11.16 3.31
CA ILE A 11 22.87 12.01 2.61
C ILE A 11 22.90 13.45 3.14
N ARG A 12 22.97 13.64 4.47
CA ARG A 12 23.14 14.98 5.06
C ARG A 12 24.44 15.64 4.61
N GLY A 13 25.55 14.91 4.58
CA GLY A 13 26.85 15.43 4.14
C GLY A 13 26.85 15.91 2.69
N LEU A 14 26.00 15.31 1.85
CA LEU A 14 25.80 15.71 0.45
C LEU A 14 24.75 16.81 0.26
N GLY A 15 24.19 17.37 1.34
CA GLY A 15 23.17 18.42 1.29
C GLY A 15 21.74 17.93 1.06
N GLY A 16 21.48 16.62 1.22
CA GLY A 16 20.15 16.04 1.10
C GLY A 16 19.19 16.50 2.20
N ARG A 17 17.92 16.70 1.85
CA ARG A 17 16.92 17.33 2.74
C ARG A 17 16.12 16.35 3.59
N ASN A 18 15.95 15.10 3.13
CA ASN A 18 15.14 14.10 3.81
C ASN A 18 15.94 12.82 4.14
N PRO A 19 17.06 12.93 4.88
CA PRO A 19 18.04 11.85 5.07
C PRO A 19 17.49 10.60 5.77
N LEU A 20 16.35 10.70 6.45
CA LEU A 20 15.70 9.61 7.19
C LEU A 20 14.41 9.11 6.51
N THR A 21 14.26 9.37 5.22
CA THR A 21 13.13 8.86 4.42
C THR A 21 13.62 7.99 3.29
N PHE A 22 12.74 7.11 2.83
CA PHE A 22 12.93 6.36 1.61
C PHE A 22 11.58 6.22 0.90
N GLY A 23 11.63 6.01 -0.41
CA GLY A 23 10.47 5.72 -1.24
C GLY A 23 10.68 4.38 -1.95
N VAL A 24 9.59 3.67 -2.19
CA VAL A 24 9.60 2.40 -2.94
C VAL A 24 8.66 2.54 -4.12
N TYR A 25 9.15 2.17 -5.30
CA TYR A 25 8.38 2.02 -6.52
C TYR A 25 8.47 0.57 -6.99
N LEU A 26 7.32 -0.06 -7.21
CA LEU A 26 7.20 -1.43 -7.71
C LEU A 26 6.72 -1.36 -9.16
N ALA A 27 7.54 -1.83 -10.09
CA ALA A 27 7.19 -1.87 -11.51
C ALA A 27 6.15 -2.97 -11.79
N ASP A 28 5.22 -2.68 -12.71
CA ASP A 28 4.15 -3.59 -13.15
C ASP A 28 4.39 -4.13 -14.59
N HIS A 29 5.32 -3.52 -15.34
CA HIS A 29 5.61 -3.89 -16.72
C HIS A 29 7.09 -4.21 -16.91
N ASN A 30 7.41 -5.11 -17.86
CA ASN A 30 8.78 -5.54 -18.19
C ASN A 30 9.69 -4.42 -18.77
N HIS A 31 9.16 -3.21 -18.96
CA HIS A 31 9.89 -2.06 -19.49
C HIS A 31 10.29 -1.06 -18.40
N GLU A 32 9.93 -1.34 -17.14
CA GLU A 32 10.20 -0.49 -15.98
C GLU A 32 10.97 -1.29 -14.93
N ASP A 33 11.88 -0.61 -14.23
CA ASP A 33 12.61 -1.19 -13.11
C ASP A 33 12.01 -0.73 -11.78
N SER A 34 11.88 -1.64 -10.83
CA SER A 34 11.54 -1.30 -9.45
C SER A 34 12.68 -0.50 -8.80
N GLU A 35 12.33 0.47 -7.95
CA GLU A 35 13.29 1.41 -7.36
C GLU A 35 13.09 1.52 -5.84
N ILE A 36 14.19 1.55 -5.08
CA ILE A 36 14.20 2.04 -3.70
C ILE A 36 15.05 3.31 -3.67
N ALA A 37 14.41 4.44 -3.43
CA ALA A 37 15.07 5.73 -3.28
C ALA A 37 15.39 6.00 -1.81
N LEU A 38 16.66 6.24 -1.47
CA LEU A 38 17.08 6.61 -0.12
C LEU A 38 17.31 8.12 -0.03
N GLY A 39 16.75 8.77 0.98
CA GLY A 39 16.81 10.22 1.15
C GLY A 39 15.63 10.98 0.55
N GLY A 40 14.55 10.29 0.16
CA GLY A 40 13.35 10.86 -0.45
C GLY A 40 12.67 9.86 -1.39
N TRP A 41 11.99 10.38 -2.40
CA TRP A 41 11.30 9.63 -3.45
C TRP A 41 11.57 10.26 -4.83
N SER A 42 11.49 9.47 -5.89
CA SER A 42 11.63 9.94 -7.27
C SER A 42 10.29 10.51 -7.77
N LYS A 43 10.30 11.80 -8.14
CA LYS A 43 9.11 12.48 -8.69
C LYS A 43 8.61 11.90 -10.01
N ARG A 44 9.44 11.10 -10.71
CA ARG A 44 9.08 10.50 -12.00
C ARG A 44 7.99 9.43 -11.87
N HIS A 45 7.83 8.86 -10.68
CA HIS A 45 6.83 7.82 -10.42
C HIS A 45 5.54 8.36 -9.80
N LEU A 46 5.44 9.67 -9.60
CA LEU A 46 4.26 10.30 -9.02
C LEU A 46 3.22 10.58 -10.11
N ALA A 47 2.01 10.04 -9.95
CA ALA A 47 0.85 10.44 -10.75
C ALA A 47 0.25 11.76 -10.24
N GLU A 48 0.35 12.02 -8.94
CA GLU A 48 -0.16 13.20 -8.24
C GLU A 48 0.72 13.55 -7.03
N ASP A 49 0.39 14.63 -6.32
CA ASP A 49 1.11 15.02 -5.10
C ASP A 49 0.94 13.97 -3.99
N LEU A 50 1.98 13.81 -3.16
CA LEU A 50 1.94 12.86 -2.06
C LEU A 50 0.97 13.30 -0.97
N SER A 51 0.13 12.35 -0.58
CA SER A 51 -0.66 12.44 0.65
C SER A 51 0.04 11.71 1.79
N TRP A 52 -0.09 12.25 3.00
CA TRP A 52 0.61 11.75 4.18
C TRP A 52 -0.39 11.34 5.26
N GLY A 53 -0.14 10.19 5.86
CA GLY A 53 -0.90 9.69 7.01
C GLY A 53 0.03 9.30 8.16
N PRO A 54 -0.49 9.25 9.41
CA PRO A 54 0.29 8.82 10.55
C PRO A 54 0.58 7.31 10.48
N VAL A 55 1.75 6.92 10.99
CA VAL A 55 2.03 5.51 11.31
C VAL A 55 1.38 5.17 12.64
N HIS A 56 0.57 4.12 12.65
CA HIS A 56 -0.12 3.62 13.83
C HIS A 56 0.78 2.68 14.63
N ASP A 57 0.79 2.81 15.96
CA ASP A 57 1.60 2.02 16.90
C ASP A 57 3.06 1.78 16.41
N PRO A 58 3.83 2.87 16.14
CA PRO A 58 5.17 2.78 15.54
C PRO A 58 6.17 1.97 16.37
N GLU A 59 5.94 1.81 17.67
CA GLU A 59 6.72 0.96 18.58
C GLU A 59 6.64 -0.53 18.23
N LEU A 60 5.63 -0.96 17.46
CA LEU A 60 5.53 -2.33 16.94
C LEU A 60 6.52 -2.59 15.79
N GLY A 61 7.13 -1.55 15.22
CA GLY A 61 8.16 -1.65 14.18
C GLY A 61 7.64 -1.95 12.77
N HIS A 62 6.32 -1.92 12.57
CA HIS A 62 5.67 -2.08 11.26
C HIS A 62 5.16 -0.74 10.73
N TRP A 63 5.08 -0.61 9.40
CA TRP A 63 4.41 0.53 8.75
C TRP A 63 2.91 0.29 8.72
N ILE A 64 2.24 0.50 9.86
CA ILE A 64 0.80 0.30 9.99
C ILE A 64 0.08 1.61 9.71
N VAL A 65 -0.95 1.57 8.86
CA VAL A 65 -1.82 2.71 8.57
C VAL A 65 -3.25 2.44 9.04
N PRO A 66 -3.99 3.46 9.52
CA PRO A 66 -5.41 3.31 9.82
C PRO A 66 -6.24 3.20 8.54
N VAL A 67 -7.18 2.25 8.52
CA VAL A 67 -8.14 2.07 7.42
C VAL A 67 -9.53 2.45 7.92
N ARG A 68 -10.19 3.39 7.24
CA ARG A 68 -11.53 3.87 7.59
C ARG A 68 -12.64 3.02 7.03
N GLY A 69 -12.44 2.50 5.82
CA GLY A 69 -13.47 1.81 5.08
C GLY A 69 -12.88 0.91 4.02
N ILE A 70 -13.59 -0.19 3.76
CA ILE A 70 -13.33 -1.07 2.62
C ILE A 70 -14.65 -1.22 1.88
N ARG A 71 -14.58 -1.17 0.55
CA ARG A 71 -15.75 -1.19 -0.33
C ARG A 71 -15.43 -1.99 -1.59
N VAL A 72 -16.36 -2.80 -2.06
CA VAL A 72 -16.29 -3.42 -3.39
C VAL A 72 -17.36 -2.79 -4.27
N ASP A 73 -16.95 -2.16 -5.37
CA ASP A 73 -17.80 -1.29 -6.18
C ASP A 73 -18.54 -0.26 -5.31
N ASP A 74 -19.87 -0.31 -5.23
CA ASP A 74 -20.69 0.58 -4.39
C ASP A 74 -21.08 -0.04 -3.03
N HIS A 75 -20.59 -1.25 -2.73
CA HIS A 75 -20.92 -1.97 -1.51
C HIS A 75 -19.84 -1.80 -0.43
N LYS A 76 -20.18 -1.06 0.62
CA LYS A 76 -19.33 -0.88 1.80
C LYS A 76 -19.37 -2.12 2.70
N LEU A 77 -18.22 -2.53 3.23
CA LEU A 77 -18.10 -3.58 4.23
C LEU A 77 -18.09 -3.00 5.64
N ASP A 78 -18.88 -3.58 6.53
CA ASP A 78 -19.06 -3.10 7.92
C ASP A 78 -17.84 -3.39 8.82
N PHE A 79 -16.88 -4.19 8.34
CA PHE A 79 -15.73 -4.66 9.14
C PHE A 79 -14.88 -3.52 9.74
N CYS A 80 -14.83 -2.36 9.08
CA CYS A 80 -14.05 -1.22 9.55
C CYS A 80 -14.86 -0.17 10.33
N ASP A 81 -16.15 -0.39 10.56
CA ASP A 81 -17.04 0.62 11.15
C ASP A 81 -16.79 0.89 12.63
N ASP A 82 -16.10 -0.03 13.31
CA ASP A 82 -15.65 0.17 14.69
C ASP A 82 -14.41 1.07 14.80
N GLY A 83 -13.85 1.50 13.67
CA GLY A 83 -12.68 2.37 13.58
C GLY A 83 -11.36 1.71 13.99
N ARG A 84 -11.31 0.38 14.18
CA ARG A 84 -10.11 -0.36 14.62
C ARG A 84 -9.34 -1.00 13.47
N CYS A 85 -9.86 -0.89 12.25
CA CYS A 85 -9.25 -1.39 11.04
C CYS A 85 -7.87 -0.79 10.80
N ARG A 86 -6.90 -1.65 10.52
CA ARG A 86 -5.49 -1.32 10.35
C ARG A 86 -4.91 -2.19 9.24
N ALA A 87 -3.97 -1.63 8.47
CA ALA A 87 -3.25 -2.34 7.42
C ALA A 87 -1.75 -2.13 7.57
N ALA A 88 -0.97 -3.21 7.43
CA ALA A 88 0.48 -3.10 7.31
C ALA A 88 0.86 -2.90 5.84
N VAL A 89 1.70 -1.90 5.57
CA VAL A 89 2.30 -1.68 4.24
C VAL A 89 3.58 -2.51 4.17
N ASP A 90 3.53 -3.61 3.44
CA ASP A 90 4.60 -4.62 3.40
C ASP A 90 5.00 -4.99 1.98
N THR A 91 6.18 -4.54 1.55
CA THR A 91 6.76 -4.87 0.25
C THR A 91 7.23 -6.33 0.17
N GLY A 92 7.31 -7.04 1.30
CA GLY A 92 7.72 -8.45 1.37
C GLY A 92 6.59 -9.44 1.11
N THR A 93 5.34 -8.99 1.05
CA THR A 93 4.18 -9.84 0.78
C THR A 93 3.66 -9.61 -0.63
N SER A 94 3.54 -10.68 -1.43
CA SER A 94 3.10 -10.59 -2.85
C SER A 94 1.60 -10.44 -3.04
N LEU A 95 0.80 -10.77 -2.02
CA LEU A 95 -0.66 -10.77 -2.08
C LEU A 95 -1.24 -9.83 -1.03
N MET A 96 -2.48 -9.40 -1.25
CA MET A 96 -3.27 -8.74 -0.21
C MET A 96 -3.80 -9.79 0.77
N ALA A 97 -3.43 -9.66 2.04
CA ALA A 97 -3.96 -10.48 3.12
C ALA A 97 -5.04 -9.71 3.89
N VAL A 98 -6.11 -10.41 4.27
CA VAL A 98 -7.20 -9.88 5.10
C VAL A 98 -7.51 -10.86 6.24
N PRO A 99 -8.12 -10.42 7.35
CA PRO A 99 -8.54 -11.32 8.42
C PRO A 99 -9.48 -12.42 7.90
N SER A 100 -9.32 -13.65 8.40
CA SER A 100 -10.11 -14.80 7.94
C SER A 100 -11.62 -14.61 8.07
N VAL A 101 -12.05 -13.82 9.06
CA VAL A 101 -13.47 -13.49 9.27
C VAL A 101 -14.07 -12.63 8.16
N THR A 102 -13.24 -11.79 7.52
CA THR A 102 -13.64 -10.87 6.44
C THR A 102 -13.37 -11.46 5.05
N PHE A 103 -12.43 -12.41 4.95
CA PHE A 103 -11.98 -12.99 3.68
C PHE A 103 -13.14 -13.49 2.81
N ARG A 104 -14.07 -14.26 3.38
CA ARG A 104 -15.19 -14.86 2.62
C ARG A 104 -16.02 -13.80 1.92
N GLU A 105 -16.35 -12.71 2.61
CA GLU A 105 -17.19 -11.66 2.05
C GLU A 105 -16.50 -10.90 0.92
N ILE A 106 -15.24 -10.49 1.15
CA ILE A 106 -14.41 -9.84 0.13
C ILE A 106 -14.24 -10.74 -1.10
N TYR A 107 -13.90 -12.01 -0.87
CA TYR A 107 -13.66 -12.97 -1.94
C TYR A 107 -14.91 -13.20 -2.81
N GLU A 108 -16.08 -13.34 -2.20
CA GLU A 108 -17.34 -13.55 -2.91
C GLU A 108 -17.78 -12.33 -3.72
N GLN A 109 -17.42 -11.11 -3.29
CA GLN A 109 -17.70 -9.88 -4.03
C GLN A 109 -16.68 -9.60 -5.14
N LEU A 110 -15.41 -10.00 -4.94
CA LEU A 110 -14.35 -9.80 -5.92
C LEU A 110 -14.32 -10.86 -7.03
N ARG A 111 -14.95 -12.01 -6.83
CA ARG A 111 -14.96 -13.05 -7.86
C ARG A 111 -15.77 -12.60 -9.08
N HIS A 112 -15.24 -12.88 -10.26
CA HIS A 112 -15.96 -12.72 -11.52
C HIS A 112 -16.14 -14.08 -12.19
N ALA A 113 -17.32 -14.32 -12.77
CA ALA A 113 -17.57 -15.57 -13.49
C ALA A 113 -16.71 -15.61 -14.77
N ALA A 114 -15.74 -16.52 -14.82
CA ALA A 114 -14.98 -16.74 -16.03
C ALA A 114 -15.80 -17.57 -17.03
N PRO A 115 -15.88 -17.16 -18.31
CA PRO A 115 -16.49 -17.98 -19.35
C PRO A 115 -15.70 -19.29 -19.53
N LEU A 116 -16.38 -20.36 -19.95
CA LEU A 116 -15.79 -21.71 -20.12
C LEU A 116 -14.59 -21.73 -21.08
N ALA A 117 -14.54 -20.80 -22.03
CA ALA A 117 -13.43 -20.64 -22.95
C ALA A 117 -12.18 -19.99 -22.32
N GLY A 118 -12.22 -19.64 -21.03
CA GLY A 118 -11.06 -19.24 -20.24
C GLY A 118 -10.54 -17.83 -20.51
N HIS A 119 -11.26 -17.03 -21.29
CA HIS A 119 -10.88 -15.65 -21.57
C HIS A 119 -11.36 -14.71 -20.46
N CYS A 120 -10.42 -13.99 -19.83
CA CYS A 120 -10.66 -13.00 -18.80
C CYS A 120 -10.99 -11.63 -19.40
N THR A 121 -12.10 -11.54 -20.13
CA THR A 121 -12.55 -10.31 -20.78
C THR A 121 -13.69 -9.67 -20.00
N GLY A 122 -13.52 -8.45 -19.50
CA GLY A 122 -14.56 -7.69 -18.79
C GLY A 122 -13.98 -6.78 -17.72
N HIS A 123 -14.81 -5.90 -17.16
CA HIS A 123 -14.45 -5.14 -15.97
C HIS A 123 -14.69 -6.00 -14.73
N GLY A 124 -13.62 -6.27 -13.98
CA GLY A 124 -13.74 -6.85 -12.65
C GLY A 124 -14.27 -5.82 -11.65
N PRO A 125 -14.84 -6.29 -10.52
CA PRO A 125 -15.22 -5.41 -9.42
C PRO A 125 -14.00 -4.65 -8.87
N LEU A 126 -14.21 -3.42 -8.41
CA LEU A 126 -13.17 -2.56 -7.87
C LEU A 126 -13.13 -2.65 -6.35
N LEU A 127 -11.98 -3.01 -5.80
CA LEU A 127 -11.72 -2.90 -4.37
C LEU A 127 -11.25 -1.48 -4.03
N HIS A 128 -11.98 -0.82 -3.15
CA HIS A 128 -11.66 0.50 -2.62
C HIS A 128 -11.25 0.38 -1.15
N ILE A 129 -10.14 1.04 -0.80
CA ILE A 129 -9.63 1.14 0.57
C ILE A 129 -9.54 2.63 0.90
N GLU A 130 -10.27 3.05 1.93
CA GLU A 130 -10.27 4.43 2.41
C GLU A 130 -9.27 4.56 3.56
N LEU A 131 -8.30 5.48 3.40
CA LEU A 131 -7.30 5.79 4.41
C LEU A 131 -7.69 7.06 5.17
N SER A 132 -7.13 7.25 6.35
CA SER A 132 -7.64 8.23 7.31
C SER A 132 -7.36 9.71 6.99
N GLU A 133 -6.70 10.08 5.90
CA GLU A 133 -6.21 11.47 5.77
C GLU A 133 -6.23 12.04 4.34
N PHE A 134 -6.72 11.31 3.33
CA PHE A 134 -6.73 11.75 1.93
C PHE A 134 -7.65 10.90 1.05
#